data_AF-A0A437UG59-F1
#
_entry.id   AF-A0A437UG59-F1
#
_cell.length_a   1.000
_cell.length_b   1.000
_cell.length_c   1.000
_cell.angle_alpha   90.00
_cell.angle_beta   90.00
_cell.angle_gamma   90.00
#
_symmetry.space_group_name_H-M   'P 1'
#
loop_
_entity.id
_entity.type
_entity.pdbx_description
1 polymer ?
#
loop_
_entity_poly.entity_id
_entity_poly.type
_entity_poly.pdbx_seq_one_letter_code
_entity_poly.pdbx_strand_id
1 'polypeptide(L)'
;MCKIMNVTRSAYLRWIKHPYSERTLENMSLAKVIRDIHDELPEKGYRSINDILNREHDIHVNDKRVLRICRHEGIQSTIKHSANSITKRADQPYHTAENILDREFSAESPNQKMANRCNGIQVL
;
A
#
# COMPACT_ATOMS: atom_id res chain seq x y z
N MET A 1 -13.37 28.35 -33.87
CA MET A 1 -12.37 27.71 -32.98
C MET A 1 -10.97 28.32 -33.05
N CYS A 2 -10.21 28.18 -34.14
CA CYS A 2 -8.76 28.52 -34.14
C CYS A 2 -8.43 30.00 -33.85
N LYS A 3 -9.24 30.95 -34.34
CA LYS A 3 -9.09 32.38 -34.05
C LYS A 3 -9.41 32.75 -32.59
N ILE A 4 -10.27 31.97 -31.93
CA ILE A 4 -10.69 32.20 -30.54
C ILE A 4 -9.63 31.64 -29.58
N MET A 5 -9.04 30.48 -29.92
CA MET A 5 -8.02 29.82 -29.11
C MET A 5 -6.57 30.25 -29.45
N ASN A 6 -6.40 31.16 -30.41
CA ASN A 6 -5.12 31.65 -30.90
C ASN A 6 -4.13 30.53 -31.34
N VAL A 7 -4.66 29.45 -31.94
CA VAL A 7 -3.88 28.30 -32.43
C VAL A 7 -3.81 28.33 -33.96
N THR A 8 -2.67 27.97 -34.54
CA THR A 8 -2.52 27.86 -35.99
C THR A 8 -3.41 26.75 -36.57
N ARG A 9 -3.98 27.00 -37.76
CA ARG A 9 -4.88 26.04 -38.43
C ARG A 9 -4.21 24.68 -38.66
N SER A 10 -2.92 24.66 -38.99
CA SER A 10 -2.13 23.45 -39.20
C SER A 10 -1.93 22.64 -37.92
N ALA A 11 -1.71 23.29 -36.77
CA ALA A 11 -1.63 22.62 -35.48
C ALA A 11 -2.97 22.00 -35.07
N TYR A 12 -4.07 22.74 -35.28
CA TYR A 12 -5.43 22.24 -35.00
C TYR A 12 -5.78 21.00 -35.85
N LEU A 13 -5.52 21.03 -37.15
CA LEU A 13 -5.79 19.89 -38.04
C LEU A 13 -4.89 18.69 -37.72
N ARG A 14 -3.64 18.92 -37.31
CA ARG A 14 -2.73 17.85 -36.85
C ARG A 14 -3.28 17.16 -35.60
N TRP A 15 -3.77 17.94 -34.63
CA TRP A 15 -4.37 17.40 -33.41
C TRP A 15 -5.66 16.62 -33.70
N ILE A 16 -6.53 17.10 -34.60
CA ILE A 16 -7.72 16.34 -35.02
C ILE A 16 -7.32 14.98 -35.60
N LYS A 17 -6.26 14.94 -36.42
CA LYS A 17 -5.83 13.70 -37.07
C LYS A 17 -5.15 12.73 -36.09
N HIS A 18 -4.46 13.25 -35.08
CA HIS A 18 -3.70 12.49 -34.10
C HIS A 18 -3.93 13.07 -32.69
N PRO A 19 -5.09 12.77 -32.06
CA PRO A 19 -5.43 13.36 -30.76
C PRO A 19 -4.53 12.85 -29.63
N TYR A 20 -3.97 11.65 -29.78
CA TYR A 20 -3.05 11.04 -28.81
C TYR A 20 -1.66 10.87 -29.43
N SER A 21 -0.63 11.16 -28.63
CA SER A 21 0.74 10.81 -29.00
C SER A 21 0.97 9.30 -28.83
N GLU A 22 1.93 8.74 -29.56
CA GLU A 22 2.31 7.32 -29.44
C GLU A 22 2.60 6.92 -28.00
N ARG A 23 3.34 7.77 -27.27
CA ARG A 23 3.61 7.59 -25.83
C ARG A 23 2.33 7.53 -24.98
N THR A 24 1.30 8.26 -25.36
CA THR A 24 0.01 8.24 -24.66
C THR A 24 -0.72 6.93 -24.94
N LEU A 25 -0.71 6.46 -26.19
CA LEU A 25 -1.28 5.17 -26.56
C LEU A 25 -0.58 4.02 -25.84
N GLU A 26 0.76 4.03 -25.78
CA GLU A 26 1.52 3.05 -24.99
C GLU A 26 1.19 3.10 -23.50
N ASN A 27 1.02 4.30 -22.94
CA ASN A 27 0.65 4.42 -21.53
C ASN A 27 -0.76 3.89 -21.28
N MET A 28 -1.69 4.09 -22.23
CA MET A 28 -3.05 3.54 -22.15
C MET A 28 -3.05 2.01 -22.24
N SER A 29 -2.26 1.42 -23.14
CA SER A 29 -2.14 -0.03 -23.22
C SER A 29 -1.51 -0.61 -21.95
N LEU A 30 -0.44 0.02 -21.45
CA LEU A 30 0.20 -0.38 -20.21
C LEU A 30 -0.72 -0.22 -18.99
N ALA A 31 -1.52 0.86 -18.94
CA ALA A 31 -2.50 1.08 -17.88
C ALA A 31 -3.55 -0.04 -17.83
N LYS A 32 -3.98 -0.54 -19.00
CA LYS A 32 -4.91 -1.67 -19.08
C LYS A 32 -4.31 -2.93 -18.45
N VAL A 33 -3.10 -3.30 -18.85
CA VAL A 33 -2.41 -4.49 -18.29
C VAL A 33 -2.19 -4.34 -16.78
N ILE A 34 -1.78 -3.16 -16.32
CA ILE A 34 -1.61 -2.87 -14.89
C ILE A 34 -2.92 -3.04 -14.13
N ARG A 35 -4.05 -2.62 -14.71
CA ARG A 35 -5.36 -2.78 -14.10
C ARG A 35 -5.75 -4.25 -14.01
N ASP A 36 -5.55 -5.01 -15.08
CA ASP A 36 -5.83 -6.45 -15.10
C ASP A 36 -5.03 -7.18 -14.00
N ILE A 37 -3.72 -6.89 -13.86
CA ILE A 37 -2.88 -7.44 -12.78
C ILE A 37 -3.37 -7.03 -11.38
N HIS A 38 -3.83 -5.78 -11.23
CA HIS A 38 -4.32 -5.28 -9.94
C HIS A 38 -5.65 -5.92 -9.54
N ASP A 39 -6.53 -6.17 -10.51
CA ASP A 39 -7.83 -6.82 -10.28
C ASP A 39 -7.62 -8.28 -9.84
N GLU A 40 -6.61 -8.97 -10.37
CA GLU A 40 -6.22 -10.30 -9.89
C GLU A 40 -5.58 -10.27 -8.50
N LEU A 41 -4.75 -9.26 -8.23
CA LEU A 41 -3.91 -9.18 -7.03
C LEU A 41 -3.98 -7.78 -6.37
N PRO A 42 -5.10 -7.43 -5.71
CA PRO A 42 -5.34 -6.09 -5.15
C PRO A 42 -4.40 -5.73 -3.99
N GLU A 43 -3.71 -6.72 -3.44
CA GLU A 43 -2.72 -6.60 -2.38
C GLU A 43 -1.40 -5.97 -2.87
N LYS A 44 -1.12 -6.10 -4.17
CA LYS A 44 0.19 -5.75 -4.73
C LYS A 44 0.27 -4.27 -5.06
N GLY A 45 1.34 -3.64 -4.59
CA GLY A 45 1.69 -2.27 -4.94
C GLY A 45 2.46 -2.18 -6.26
N TYR A 46 2.70 -0.95 -6.72
CA TYR A 46 3.30 -0.67 -8.03
C TYR A 46 4.67 -1.34 -8.29
N ARG A 47 5.51 -1.57 -7.25
CA ARG A 47 6.80 -2.27 -7.42
C ARG A 47 6.59 -3.74 -7.76
N SER A 48 5.74 -4.43 -7.00
CA SER A 48 5.40 -5.82 -7.26
C SER A 48 4.67 -6.00 -8.58
N ILE A 49 3.84 -5.03 -8.98
CA ILE A 49 3.22 -4.99 -10.31
C ILE A 49 4.30 -4.89 -11.39
N ASN A 50 5.34 -4.05 -11.21
CA ASN A 50 6.44 -3.96 -12.18
C ASN A 50 7.23 -5.28 -12.30
N ASP A 51 7.46 -5.96 -11.18
CA ASP A 51 8.11 -7.29 -11.19
C ASP A 51 7.28 -8.31 -11.97
N ILE A 52 5.95 -8.27 -11.85
CA ILE A 52 5.02 -9.14 -12.60
C ILE A 52 5.04 -8.79 -14.08
N LEU A 53 4.96 -7.50 -14.42
CA LEU A 53 5.07 -7.02 -15.80
C LEU A 53 6.35 -7.51 -16.48
N ASN A 54 7.46 -7.50 -15.75
CA ASN A 54 8.73 -8.00 -16.26
C ASN A 54 8.73 -9.52 -16.42
N ARG A 55 8.24 -10.28 -15.43
CA ARG A 55 8.30 -11.75 -15.44
C ARG A 55 7.27 -12.41 -16.36
N GLU A 56 6.04 -11.91 -16.37
CA GLU A 56 4.91 -12.58 -17.02
C GLU A 56 4.61 -12.00 -18.41
N HIS A 57 4.88 -10.71 -18.60
CA HIS A 57 4.57 -10.02 -19.85
C HIS A 57 5.83 -9.60 -20.65
N ASP A 58 7.03 -9.84 -20.13
CA ASP A 58 8.34 -9.41 -20.71
C ASP A 58 8.44 -7.88 -20.95
N ILE A 59 7.59 -7.09 -20.27
CA ILE A 59 7.53 -5.65 -20.45
C ILE A 59 8.48 -4.98 -19.46
N HIS A 60 9.62 -4.52 -19.98
CA HIS A 60 10.64 -3.84 -19.20
C HIS A 60 10.32 -2.34 -19.06
N VAL A 61 9.77 -1.95 -17.90
CA VAL A 61 9.37 -0.57 -17.63
C VAL A 61 10.09 -0.01 -16.40
N ASN A 62 10.45 1.28 -16.45
CA ASN A 62 10.96 1.99 -15.28
C ASN A 62 9.88 2.09 -14.18
N ASP A 63 10.24 1.78 -12.94
CA ASP A 63 9.39 1.91 -11.75
C ASP A 63 8.64 3.24 -11.68
N LYS A 64 9.29 4.35 -12.05
CA LYS A 64 8.68 5.69 -12.02
C LYS A 64 7.55 5.84 -13.06
N ARG A 65 7.64 5.15 -14.21
CA ARG A 65 6.57 5.17 -15.22
C ARG A 65 5.37 4.39 -14.71
N VAL A 66 5.57 3.20 -14.15
CA VAL A 66 4.51 2.40 -13.51
C VAL A 66 3.85 3.18 -12.38
N LEU A 67 4.64 3.78 -11.48
CA LEU A 67 4.13 4.61 -10.38
C LEU A 67 3.22 5.75 -10.87
N ARG A 68 3.60 6.44 -11.96
CA ARG A 68 2.80 7.53 -12.51
C ARG A 68 1.47 7.02 -13.08
N ILE A 69 1.48 5.87 -13.75
CA ILE A 69 0.28 5.25 -14.30
C ILE A 69 -0.64 4.78 -13.16
N CYS A 70 -0.12 4.05 -12.16
CA CYS A 70 -0.91 3.62 -11.01
C CYS A 70 -1.55 4.82 -10.29
N ARG A 71 -0.84 5.93 -10.11
CA ARG A 71 -1.40 7.15 -9.52
C ARG A 71 -2.49 7.79 -10.35
N HIS A 72 -2.36 7.77 -11.67
CA HIS A 72 -3.39 8.29 -12.58
C HIS A 72 -4.66 7.44 -12.53
N GLU A 73 -4.49 6.12 -12.46
CA GLU A 73 -5.57 5.13 -12.40
C GLU A 73 -6.17 4.94 -10.99
N GLY A 74 -5.58 5.57 -9.96
CA GLY A 74 -6.01 5.39 -8.57
C GLY A 74 -5.66 4.03 -7.96
N ILE A 75 -4.76 3.27 -8.59
CA ILE A 75 -4.34 1.94 -8.14
C ILE A 75 -3.41 2.05 -6.93
N GLN A 76 -3.80 1.40 -5.83
CA GLN A 76 -3.07 1.39 -4.57
C GLN A 76 -3.09 -0.02 -3.97
N SER A 77 -2.04 -0.40 -3.25
CA SER A 77 -2.02 -1.67 -2.52
C SER A 77 -3.06 -1.66 -1.40
N THR A 78 -3.90 -2.69 -1.35
CA THR A 78 -4.84 -2.87 -0.24
C THR A 78 -4.07 -3.11 1.07
N ILE A 79 -4.34 -2.28 2.08
CA ILE A 79 -3.74 -2.44 3.41
C ILE A 79 -4.52 -3.52 4.17
N LYS A 80 -3.92 -4.70 4.36
CA LYS A 80 -4.56 -5.86 5.01
C LYS A 80 -4.95 -5.63 6.48
N HIS A 81 -4.15 -4.85 7.20
CA HIS A 81 -4.38 -4.57 8.62
C HIS A 81 -4.18 -3.08 8.89
N SER A 82 -5.13 -2.46 9.59
CA SER A 82 -4.89 -1.13 10.17
C SER A 82 -3.65 -1.20 11.05
N ALA A 83 -2.82 -0.15 11.04
CA ALA A 83 -1.62 -0.08 11.85
C ALA A 83 -1.98 0.03 13.34
N ASN A 84 -2.38 -1.09 13.95
CA ASN A 84 -2.41 -1.21 15.40
C ASN A 84 -0.96 -1.28 15.84
N SER A 85 -0.44 -0.14 16.29
CA SER A 85 0.93 -0.03 16.75
C SER A 85 1.18 -1.05 17.85
N ILE A 86 2.18 -1.91 17.65
CA ILE A 86 2.62 -2.88 18.67
C ILE A 86 3.25 -2.14 19.86
N THR A 87 3.83 -0.96 19.62
CA THR A 87 4.55 -0.14 20.60
C THR A 87 3.67 0.87 21.33
N LYS A 88 2.58 1.35 20.71
CA LYS A 88 1.60 2.18 21.42
C LYS A 88 0.54 1.29 22.03
N ARG A 89 0.35 1.46 23.34
CA ARG A 89 -0.79 0.87 24.05
C ARG A 89 -2.07 1.33 23.34
N ALA A 90 -2.91 0.38 22.92
CA ALA A 90 -4.24 0.70 22.43
C ALA A 90 -5.06 1.32 23.57
N ASP A 91 -5.88 2.34 23.26
CA ASP A 91 -6.75 2.99 24.26
C ASP A 91 -7.72 1.99 24.91
N GLN A 92 -8.14 0.97 24.15
CA GLN A 92 -8.89 -0.18 24.64
C GLN A 92 -8.13 -1.47 24.31
N PRO A 93 -7.37 -2.04 25.28
CA PRO A 93 -6.73 -3.33 25.09
C PRO A 93 -7.78 -4.46 25.01
N TYR A 94 -7.62 -5.38 24.05
CA TYR A 94 -8.48 -6.56 23.91
C TYR A 94 -8.44 -7.49 25.14
N HIS A 95 -7.33 -7.48 25.88
CA HIS A 95 -7.15 -8.29 27.07
C HIS A 95 -6.35 -7.50 28.11
N THR A 96 -6.97 -7.24 29.27
CA THR A 96 -6.28 -6.69 30.45
C THR A 96 -6.12 -7.83 31.44
N ALA A 97 -4.88 -8.24 31.72
CA ALA A 97 -4.61 -9.18 32.80
C ALA A 97 -4.82 -8.47 34.15
N GLU A 98 -5.47 -9.14 35.09
CA GLU A 98 -5.66 -8.63 36.45
C GLU A 98 -4.30 -8.43 37.15
N ASN A 99 -4.13 -7.32 37.86
CA ASN A 99 -2.92 -7.04 38.62
C ASN A 99 -2.98 -7.76 39.97
N ILE A 100 -2.64 -9.05 39.96
CA ILE A 100 -2.69 -9.91 41.16
C ILE A 100 -1.69 -9.45 42.25
N LEU A 101 -0.60 -8.78 41.86
CA LEU A 101 0.44 -8.34 42.81
C LEU A 101 0.10 -7.03 43.52
N ASP A 102 -0.83 -6.24 43.01
CA ASP A 102 -1.21 -4.90 43.52
C ASP A 102 -0.05 -4.05 44.09
N ARG A 103 1.09 -4.05 43.39
CA ARG A 103 2.34 -3.34 43.76
C ARG A 103 3.05 -3.84 45.03
N GLU A 104 2.66 -4.99 45.57
CA GLU A 104 3.35 -5.64 46.67
C GLU A 104 4.49 -6.54 46.18
N PHE A 105 5.66 -5.95 45.98
CA PHE A 105 6.85 -6.66 45.52
C PHE A 105 7.70 -7.28 46.65
N SER A 106 7.32 -7.09 47.91
CA SER A 106 8.02 -7.69 49.06
C SER A 106 7.68 -9.18 49.21
N ALA A 107 8.70 -10.00 49.48
CA ALA A 107 8.59 -11.43 49.74
C ALA A 107 9.43 -11.79 50.98
N GLU A 108 8.90 -12.61 51.87
CA GLU A 108 9.57 -13.04 53.11
C GLU A 108 10.46 -14.27 52.89
N SER A 109 10.23 -15.03 51.82
CA SER A 109 11.01 -16.22 51.48
C SER A 109 11.13 -16.42 49.97
N PRO A 110 12.18 -17.12 49.50
CA PRO A 110 12.31 -17.48 48.09
C PRO A 110 11.08 -18.25 47.58
N ASN A 111 10.70 -18.04 46.32
CA ASN A 111 9.58 -18.71 45.62
C ASN A 111 8.14 -18.36 46.08
N GLN A 112 7.92 -17.33 46.90
CA GLN A 112 6.57 -16.90 47.28
C GLN A 112 5.84 -16.08 46.18
N LYS A 113 6.59 -15.27 45.43
CA LYS A 113 6.03 -14.43 44.36
C LYS A 113 6.86 -14.63 43.10
N MET A 114 6.27 -15.20 42.05
CA MET A 114 6.93 -15.42 40.76
C MET A 114 6.14 -14.74 39.64
N ALA A 115 6.80 -13.82 38.93
CA ALA A 115 6.23 -13.16 37.75
C ALA A 115 6.85 -13.75 36.48
N ASN A 116 6.05 -14.43 35.68
CA ASN A 116 6.51 -15.06 34.44
C ASN A 116 6.09 -14.18 33.27
N ARG A 117 6.97 -13.97 32.29
CA ARG A 117 6.71 -13.07 31.15
C ARG A 117 5.53 -13.49 30.26
N CYS A 118 5.09 -14.73 30.35
CA CYS A 118 4.11 -15.32 29.42
C CYS A 118 2.78 -15.74 30.07
N ASN A 119 2.73 -15.95 31.39
CA ASN A 119 1.53 -16.42 32.09
C ASN A 119 1.34 -15.56 33.34
N GLY A 120 0.10 -15.15 33.63
CA GLY A 120 -0.25 -14.35 34.79
C GLY A 120 0.40 -14.86 36.08
N ILE A 121 0.73 -13.93 36.97
CA ILE A 121 1.42 -14.18 38.23
C ILE A 121 0.78 -15.37 38.95
N GLN A 122 1.59 -16.39 39.28
CA GLN A 122 1.18 -17.47 40.17
C GLN A 122 1.63 -17.10 41.58
N VAL A 123 0.66 -16.83 42.45
CA VAL A 123 0.87 -16.79 43.90
C VAL A 123 0.58 -18.20 44.40
N LEU A 124 1.56 -18.85 45.03
CA LEU A 124 1.39 -20.17 45.67
C LEU A 124 0.74 -20.01 47.04
#